data_AF-A0A3C1WQW4-F1
#
_entry.id   AF-A0A3C1WQW4-F1
#
_cell.length_a   1.000
_cell.length_b   1.000
_cell.length_c   1.000
_cell.angle_alpha   90.00
_cell.angle_beta   90.00
_cell.angle_gamma   90.00
#
_symmetry.space_group_name_H-M   'P 1'
#
loop_
_entity.id
_entity.type
_entity.pdbx_description
1 polymer ?
#
loop_
_entity_poly.entity_id
_entity_poly.type
_entity_poly.pdbx_seq_one_letter_code
_entity_poly.pdbx_strand_id
1 'polypeptide(L)'
;MKIFIIFFLVIFFTCQNIFAQTVYQVSAFDKTPEAFKALLNSNNSISTDDTLNEKILDLVNPILADSVIERKKQHHKIFGIGLLIHVFGGFNWRTVDMKKQKFVGTVIRNTRSSKERYTEYDINFDLAFHLHKYLLQQFVAFDLQKSIGKQDYRKGNYIKDYSAPPFVRDTNMIDIKMYKLHCELTPSGSFREQLNEKFYPTLHDGRDLKDHPNFGTEYPSLGFYGTWCLDCNHSCHPELHPYEWIWWLHTEEKDSTKNREWLLGLFHESSNRMKKWSTSPETGSIAIPFVIENASDTNQVLKIKIDHLVIGQFDFKKKKIKLENSFSSSEKTEAIIFMIGEKVIHAEVQFNQTLMEDAVLYYFSKLNYDSSTNMLSGYFNISTSVKDLYTSRIFFSTVQKI
;
A
#
# COMPACT_ATOMS: atom_id res chain seq x y z
N MET A 1 17.62 55.43 -18.41
CA MET A 1 17.71 54.14 -19.15
C MET A 1 18.05 52.95 -18.25
N LYS A 2 19.15 52.97 -17.45
CA LYS A 2 19.54 51.84 -16.58
C LYS A 2 18.49 51.43 -15.53
N ILE A 3 17.79 52.39 -14.91
CA ILE A 3 16.73 52.10 -13.91
C ILE A 3 15.51 51.40 -14.55
N PHE A 4 15.19 51.76 -15.80
CA PHE A 4 14.07 51.16 -16.54
C PHE A 4 14.36 49.70 -16.92
N ILE A 5 15.62 49.39 -17.25
CA ILE A 5 16.07 48.02 -17.56
C ILE A 5 16.05 47.14 -16.31
N ILE A 6 16.46 47.66 -15.14
CA ILE A 6 16.39 46.93 -13.88
C ILE A 6 14.93 46.67 -13.48
N PHE A 7 14.05 47.64 -13.63
CA PHE A 7 12.62 47.47 -13.34
C PHE A 7 11.97 46.44 -14.28
N PHE A 8 12.30 46.45 -15.57
CA PHE A 8 11.85 45.43 -16.52
C PHE A 8 12.43 44.05 -16.22
N LEU A 9 13.70 43.94 -15.82
CA LEU A 9 14.31 42.66 -15.43
C LEU A 9 13.67 42.11 -14.15
N VAL A 10 13.37 42.96 -13.16
CA VAL A 10 12.66 42.53 -11.94
C VAL A 10 11.24 42.10 -12.27
N ILE A 11 10.50 42.84 -13.11
CA ILE A 11 9.16 42.41 -13.57
C ILE A 11 9.23 41.13 -14.41
N PHE A 12 10.24 40.97 -15.27
CA PHE A 12 10.40 39.77 -16.08
C PHE A 12 10.74 38.56 -15.19
N PHE A 13 11.61 38.72 -14.19
CA PHE A 13 11.91 37.67 -13.22
C PHE A 13 10.77 37.37 -12.24
N THR A 14 9.93 38.35 -11.88
CA THR A 14 8.74 38.11 -11.06
C THR A 14 7.57 37.55 -11.86
N CYS A 15 7.43 37.91 -13.15
CA CYS A 15 6.41 37.36 -14.06
C CYS A 15 6.79 36.01 -14.67
N GLN A 16 8.07 35.60 -14.68
CA GLN A 16 8.44 34.22 -15.03
C GLN A 16 8.18 33.22 -13.89
N ASN A 17 7.84 33.69 -12.69
CA ASN A 17 7.26 32.86 -11.63
C ASN A 17 5.72 32.84 -11.69
N ILE A 18 5.13 32.98 -12.88
CA ILE A 18 3.78 32.43 -13.11
C ILE A 18 3.96 30.93 -12.94
N PHE A 19 3.58 30.41 -11.77
CA PHE A 19 3.59 28.99 -11.44
C PHE A 19 3.20 28.17 -12.67
N ALA A 20 4.10 27.32 -13.14
CA ALA A 20 3.79 26.40 -14.23
C ALA A 20 2.58 25.57 -13.78
N GLN A 21 1.42 25.83 -14.38
CA GLN A 21 0.21 25.08 -14.10
C GLN A 21 0.23 23.84 -14.97
N THR A 22 0.14 22.68 -14.33
CA THR A 22 0.08 21.41 -15.02
C THR A 22 -1.34 21.15 -15.47
N VAL A 23 -1.52 20.80 -16.75
CA VAL A 23 -2.84 20.57 -17.33
C VAL A 23 -3.01 19.10 -17.72
N TYR A 24 -4.06 18.46 -17.18
CA TYR A 24 -4.51 17.13 -17.54
C TYR A 24 -5.81 17.21 -18.35
N GLN A 25 -5.83 16.59 -19.52
CA GLN A 25 -7.04 16.44 -20.32
C GLN A 25 -7.86 15.26 -19.79
N VAL A 26 -9.13 15.49 -19.49
CA VAL A 26 -10.09 14.45 -19.16
C VAL A 26 -10.85 14.07 -20.43
N SER A 27 -10.55 12.88 -20.96
CA SER A 27 -11.11 12.39 -22.23
C SER A 27 -12.16 11.29 -22.06
N ALA A 28 -12.28 10.70 -20.87
CA ALA A 28 -13.30 9.68 -20.57
C ALA A 28 -14.54 10.31 -19.91
N PHE A 29 -15.71 9.92 -20.42
CA PHE A 29 -17.02 10.45 -20.03
C PHE A 29 -18.02 9.32 -19.73
N ASP A 30 -17.58 8.35 -18.93
CA ASP A 30 -18.34 7.17 -18.57
C ASP A 30 -19.00 7.32 -17.19
N LYS A 31 -20.02 6.48 -16.93
CA LYS A 31 -20.62 6.38 -15.59
C LYS A 31 -19.54 6.02 -14.56
N THR A 32 -19.47 6.78 -13.46
CA THR A 32 -18.52 6.49 -12.37
C THR A 32 -18.83 5.11 -11.79
N PRO A 33 -17.85 4.18 -11.73
CA PRO A 33 -18.06 2.86 -11.16
C PRO A 33 -18.56 2.92 -9.71
N GLU A 34 -19.48 2.04 -9.33
CA GLU A 34 -20.05 2.04 -7.97
C GLU A 34 -18.97 1.88 -6.87
N ALA A 35 -17.89 1.14 -7.17
CA ALA A 35 -16.76 1.03 -6.25
C ALA A 35 -16.09 2.39 -5.96
N PHE A 36 -15.96 3.27 -6.97
CA PHE A 36 -15.42 4.63 -6.76
C PHE A 36 -16.35 5.48 -5.91
N LYS A 37 -17.68 5.36 -6.09
CA LYS A 37 -18.66 6.09 -5.27
C LYS A 37 -18.58 5.74 -3.80
N ALA A 38 -18.04 4.55 -3.45
CA ALA A 38 -17.80 4.19 -2.05
C ALA A 38 -16.89 5.21 -1.34
N LEU A 39 -15.99 5.88 -2.07
CA LEU A 39 -15.14 6.96 -1.58
C LEU A 39 -15.91 8.23 -1.22
N LEU A 40 -17.23 8.27 -1.35
CA LEU A 40 -18.08 9.41 -0.98
C LEU A 40 -18.84 9.17 0.34
N ASN A 41 -18.74 7.98 0.93
CA ASN A 41 -19.32 7.68 2.25
C ASN A 41 -18.56 8.41 3.37
N SER A 42 -19.21 8.72 4.50
CA SER A 42 -18.48 9.33 5.64
C SER A 42 -17.41 8.37 6.20
N ASN A 43 -16.35 8.90 6.83
CA ASN A 43 -15.32 8.06 7.47
C ASN A 43 -15.92 7.14 8.55
N ASN A 44 -16.89 7.62 9.34
CA ASN A 44 -17.66 6.78 10.27
C ASN A 44 -18.33 5.59 9.54
N SER A 45 -19.08 5.86 8.46
CA SER A 45 -19.77 4.81 7.69
C SER A 45 -18.80 3.77 7.13
N ILE A 46 -17.59 4.18 6.73
CA ILE A 46 -16.56 3.26 6.23
C ILE A 46 -15.94 2.47 7.40
N SER A 47 -15.68 3.12 8.54
CA SER A 47 -15.04 2.49 9.70
C SER A 47 -15.86 1.37 10.33
N THR A 48 -17.19 1.42 10.18
CA THR A 48 -18.15 0.47 10.79
C THR A 48 -18.61 -0.63 9.82
N ASP A 49 -18.14 -0.62 8.57
CA ASP A 49 -18.45 -1.62 7.55
C ASP A 49 -17.16 -2.13 6.90
N ASP A 50 -16.65 -3.24 7.43
CA ASP A 50 -15.45 -3.92 6.91
C ASP A 50 -15.56 -4.23 5.41
N THR A 51 -16.74 -4.64 4.93
CA THR A 51 -16.92 -4.99 3.51
C THR A 51 -16.81 -3.76 2.62
N LEU A 52 -17.37 -2.62 3.07
CA LEU A 52 -17.23 -1.35 2.38
C LEU A 52 -15.79 -0.85 2.38
N ASN A 53 -15.11 -0.92 3.52
CA ASN A 53 -13.72 -0.51 3.65
C ASN A 53 -12.82 -1.37 2.75
N GLU A 54 -12.95 -2.70 2.78
CA GLU A 54 -12.20 -3.60 1.90
C GLU A 54 -12.48 -3.29 0.41
N LYS A 55 -13.71 -2.97 0.00
CA LYS A 55 -14.03 -2.56 -1.40
C LYS A 55 -13.27 -1.28 -1.80
N ILE A 56 -13.14 -0.32 -0.90
CA ILE A 56 -12.40 0.92 -1.13
C ILE A 56 -10.91 0.63 -1.24
N LEU A 57 -10.34 -0.12 -0.31
CA LEU A 57 -8.93 -0.48 -0.32
C LEU A 57 -8.57 -1.34 -1.55
N ASP A 58 -9.51 -2.12 -2.05
CA ASP A 58 -9.34 -2.95 -3.25
C ASP A 58 -9.21 -2.15 -4.54
N LEU A 59 -9.69 -0.91 -4.59
CA LEU A 59 -9.46 -0.03 -5.74
C LEU A 59 -7.98 0.32 -5.92
N VAL A 60 -7.20 0.30 -4.84
CA VAL A 60 -5.76 0.61 -4.88
C VAL A 60 -5.05 -0.41 -5.76
N ASN A 61 -4.18 0.09 -6.64
CA ASN A 61 -3.43 -0.73 -7.56
C ASN A 61 -1.92 -0.56 -7.34
N PRO A 62 -1.28 -1.44 -6.55
CA PRO A 62 0.16 -1.45 -6.37
C PRO A 62 0.84 -2.18 -7.52
N ILE A 63 2.05 -1.72 -7.86
CA ILE A 63 2.95 -2.29 -8.85
C ILE A 63 4.34 -2.31 -8.25
N LEU A 64 5.07 -3.40 -8.51
CA LEU A 64 6.52 -3.47 -8.35
C LEU A 64 7.15 -3.75 -9.71
N ALA A 65 8.19 -2.99 -10.04
CA ALA A 65 8.89 -3.11 -11.32
C ALA A 65 9.44 -4.53 -11.54
N ASP A 66 9.86 -5.19 -10.46
CA ASP A 66 10.35 -6.56 -10.44
C ASP A 66 9.33 -7.48 -9.71
N SER A 67 8.06 -7.46 -10.15
CA SER A 67 6.97 -8.25 -9.55
C SER A 67 7.02 -9.77 -9.79
N VAL A 68 8.01 -10.24 -10.55
CA VAL A 68 8.21 -11.66 -10.86
C VAL A 68 9.18 -12.26 -9.86
N ILE A 69 8.75 -13.35 -9.24
CA ILE A 69 9.58 -14.09 -8.29
C ILE A 69 10.55 -14.98 -9.07
N GLU A 70 11.85 -14.92 -8.75
CA GLU A 70 12.87 -15.71 -9.48
C GLU A 70 12.77 -17.22 -9.25
N ARG A 71 12.21 -17.66 -8.10
CA ARG A 71 12.22 -19.07 -7.68
C ARG A 71 10.98 -19.47 -6.92
N LYS A 72 10.43 -20.64 -7.25
CA LYS A 72 9.27 -21.25 -6.56
C LYS A 72 9.56 -21.63 -5.10
N LYS A 73 10.82 -21.80 -4.72
CA LYS A 73 11.21 -22.19 -3.35
C LYS A 73 12.35 -21.33 -2.82
N GLN A 74 12.27 -20.92 -1.56
CA GLN A 74 13.36 -20.32 -0.79
C GLN A 74 13.70 -21.18 0.39
N HIS A 75 14.99 -21.30 0.69
CA HIS A 75 15.47 -22.05 1.83
C HIS A 75 16.04 -21.12 2.89
N HIS A 76 15.81 -21.48 4.15
CA HIS A 76 16.46 -20.81 5.26
C HIS A 76 17.98 -21.02 5.17
N LYS A 77 18.75 -19.94 5.11
CA LYS A 77 20.22 -20.00 5.15
C LYS A 77 20.69 -19.93 6.60
N ILE A 78 20.93 -21.08 7.24
CA ILE A 78 21.61 -21.14 8.54
C ILE A 78 23.09 -21.47 8.27
N PHE A 79 23.98 -20.52 8.54
CA PHE A 79 25.42 -20.71 8.37
C PHE A 79 25.93 -21.81 9.33
N GLY A 80 26.66 -22.80 8.82
CA GLY A 80 27.23 -23.93 9.59
C GLY A 80 26.44 -25.25 9.57
N ILE A 81 25.12 -25.23 9.33
CA ILE A 81 24.25 -26.45 9.27
C ILE A 81 23.61 -26.62 7.87
N GLY A 82 23.89 -25.68 6.95
CA GLY A 82 23.23 -25.56 5.65
C GLY A 82 23.22 -26.82 4.78
N LEU A 83 24.26 -27.67 4.81
CA LEU A 83 24.30 -28.87 3.97
C LEU A 83 23.25 -29.92 4.40
N LEU A 84 23.08 -30.16 5.71
CA LEU A 84 22.11 -31.14 6.22
C LEU A 84 20.67 -30.64 6.06
N ILE A 85 20.42 -29.35 6.28
CA ILE A 85 19.07 -28.76 6.10
C ILE A 85 18.68 -28.74 4.62
N HIS A 86 19.62 -28.47 3.70
CA HIS A 86 19.36 -28.52 2.25
C HIS A 86 19.13 -29.95 1.74
N VAL A 87 19.89 -30.94 2.20
CA VAL A 87 19.80 -32.34 1.74
C VAL A 87 18.52 -33.03 2.22
N PHE A 88 18.01 -32.71 3.41
CA PHE A 88 16.82 -33.34 3.98
C PHE A 88 15.51 -32.55 3.79
N GLY A 89 15.45 -31.62 2.83
CA GLY A 89 14.22 -30.86 2.52
C GLY A 89 13.78 -29.90 3.64
N GLY A 90 14.75 -29.46 4.45
CA GLY A 90 14.59 -28.57 5.59
C GLY A 90 14.11 -27.17 5.22
N PHE A 91 13.91 -26.38 6.27
CA PHE A 91 13.18 -25.11 6.32
C PHE A 91 13.12 -24.33 4.99
N ASN A 92 11.92 -24.25 4.40
CA ASN A 92 11.66 -23.55 3.15
C ASN A 92 10.30 -22.89 3.11
N TRP A 93 10.20 -21.88 2.24
CA TRP A 93 8.96 -21.33 1.74
C TRP A 93 8.73 -21.79 0.32
N ARG A 94 7.46 -21.92 -0.06
CA ARG A 94 7.05 -22.30 -1.42
C ARG A 94 6.07 -21.28 -1.94
N THR A 95 6.35 -20.67 -3.07
CA THR A 95 5.38 -19.74 -3.67
C THR A 95 4.11 -20.48 -4.07
N VAL A 96 2.96 -19.85 -3.85
CA VAL A 96 1.68 -20.28 -4.38
C VAL A 96 1.56 -19.81 -5.84
N ASP A 97 1.93 -18.55 -6.08
CA ASP A 97 2.03 -17.94 -7.41
C ASP A 97 3.45 -17.39 -7.63
N MET A 98 3.94 -17.44 -8.87
CA MET A 98 5.24 -16.86 -9.26
C MET A 98 5.18 -15.34 -9.48
N LYS A 99 3.99 -14.75 -9.38
CA LYS A 99 3.76 -13.31 -9.35
C LYS A 99 3.35 -12.87 -7.96
N LYS A 100 3.80 -11.66 -7.59
CA LYS A 100 3.32 -11.00 -6.38
C LYS A 100 1.82 -10.74 -6.46
N GLN A 101 1.14 -10.92 -5.34
CA GLN A 101 -0.32 -10.88 -5.25
C GLN A 101 -0.76 -9.74 -4.34
N LYS A 102 -1.90 -9.14 -4.69
CA LYS A 102 -2.61 -8.20 -3.84
C LYS A 102 -3.58 -8.97 -2.95
N PHE A 103 -3.66 -8.59 -1.69
CA PHE A 103 -4.70 -9.00 -0.75
C PHE A 103 -5.22 -7.78 0.00
N VAL A 104 -6.51 -7.76 0.30
CA VAL A 104 -7.15 -6.76 1.15
C VAL A 104 -8.06 -7.47 2.12
N GLY A 105 -7.93 -7.19 3.41
CA GLY A 105 -8.74 -7.83 4.45
C GLY A 105 -8.71 -7.09 5.79
N THR A 106 -9.61 -7.44 6.69
CA THR A 106 -9.64 -6.95 8.07
C THR A 106 -8.63 -7.69 8.94
N VAL A 107 -7.81 -6.93 9.67
CA VAL A 107 -6.89 -7.49 10.66
C VAL A 107 -7.67 -8.16 11.78
N ILE A 108 -7.35 -9.41 12.08
CA ILE A 108 -7.91 -10.15 13.23
C ILE A 108 -6.87 -10.42 14.31
N ARG A 109 -5.59 -10.25 13.98
CA ARG A 109 -4.46 -10.38 14.91
C ARG A 109 -3.27 -9.58 14.39
N ASN A 110 -2.61 -8.85 15.26
CA ASN A 110 -1.31 -8.24 15.01
C ASN A 110 -0.30 -8.76 16.05
N THR A 111 0.88 -9.18 15.59
CA THR A 111 1.94 -9.67 16.49
C THR A 111 3.31 -9.17 16.03
N ARG A 112 4.27 -9.22 16.96
CA ARG A 112 5.64 -8.75 16.76
C ARG A 112 6.58 -9.71 17.45
N SER A 113 7.79 -9.85 16.92
CA SER A 113 8.85 -10.55 17.64
C SER A 113 9.17 -9.84 18.96
N SER A 114 9.31 -10.60 20.06
CA SER A 114 9.69 -10.04 21.36
C SER A 114 11.18 -9.76 21.52
N LYS A 115 11.99 -10.29 20.59
CA LYS A 115 13.43 -10.11 20.51
C LYS A 115 13.90 -10.39 19.10
N GLU A 116 15.03 -9.81 18.71
CA GLU A 116 15.67 -10.22 17.47
C GLU A 116 16.12 -11.68 17.57
N ARG A 117 15.74 -12.51 16.60
CA ARG A 117 16.21 -13.89 16.47
C ARG A 117 16.84 -14.06 15.11
N TYR A 118 18.08 -14.52 15.04
CA TYR A 118 18.75 -14.75 13.75
C TYR A 118 18.71 -13.53 12.82
N THR A 119 18.86 -12.30 13.36
CA THR A 119 18.70 -10.99 12.67
C THR A 119 17.27 -10.58 12.31
N GLU A 120 16.25 -11.26 12.86
CA GLU A 120 14.85 -11.09 12.48
C GLU A 120 14.02 -10.51 13.61
N TYR A 121 13.20 -9.54 13.22
CA TYR A 121 12.20 -8.92 14.04
C TYR A 121 10.96 -8.73 13.16
N ASP A 122 10.10 -9.74 13.20
CA ASP A 122 8.98 -9.85 12.28
C ASP A 122 7.80 -9.05 12.78
N ILE A 123 7.17 -8.33 11.87
CA ILE A 123 5.88 -7.68 12.08
C ILE A 123 4.84 -8.46 11.31
N ASN A 124 3.80 -8.86 12.02
CA ASN A 124 2.85 -9.84 11.54
C ASN A 124 1.42 -9.34 11.66
N PHE A 125 0.68 -9.47 10.56
CA PHE A 125 -0.76 -9.23 10.49
C PHE A 125 -1.46 -10.50 10.02
N ASP A 126 -2.50 -10.94 10.72
CA ASP A 126 -3.42 -11.93 10.18
C ASP A 126 -4.65 -11.24 9.62
N LEU A 127 -5.00 -11.52 8.37
CA LEU A 127 -6.18 -10.97 7.71
C LEU A 127 -7.30 -12.01 7.61
N ALA A 128 -8.52 -11.58 7.89
CA ALA A 128 -9.75 -12.23 7.42
C ALA A 128 -10.31 -11.46 6.22
N PHE A 129 -11.10 -12.14 5.38
CA PHE A 129 -11.54 -11.60 4.09
C PHE A 129 -13.06 -11.56 3.99
N HIS A 130 -13.62 -10.36 3.81
CA HIS A 130 -15.03 -10.18 3.51
C HIS A 130 -15.27 -10.19 1.98
N LEU A 131 -14.29 -9.75 1.20
CA LEU A 131 -14.36 -9.88 -0.26
C LEU A 131 -14.13 -11.32 -0.71
N HIS A 132 -15.15 -11.88 -1.35
CA HIS A 132 -15.17 -13.27 -1.79
C HIS A 132 -13.96 -13.68 -2.64
N LYS A 133 -13.45 -12.79 -3.50
CA LYS A 133 -12.29 -13.09 -4.36
C LYS A 133 -11.01 -13.42 -3.57
N TYR A 134 -10.77 -12.74 -2.44
CA TYR A 134 -9.57 -12.98 -1.61
C TYR A 134 -9.74 -14.23 -0.75
N LEU A 135 -10.96 -14.49 -0.29
CA LEU A 135 -11.32 -15.74 0.37
C LEU A 135 -11.12 -16.94 -0.56
N LEU A 136 -11.58 -16.86 -1.81
CA LEU A 136 -11.37 -17.90 -2.83
C LEU A 136 -9.89 -18.13 -3.12
N GLN A 137 -9.08 -17.07 -3.16
CA GLN A 137 -7.62 -17.22 -3.28
C GLN A 137 -7.07 -18.00 -2.08
N GLN A 138 -7.49 -17.70 -0.84
CA GLN A 138 -7.01 -18.47 0.31
C GLN A 138 -7.38 -19.95 0.26
N PHE A 139 -8.54 -20.31 -0.30
CA PHE A 139 -8.90 -21.71 -0.49
C PHE A 139 -7.84 -22.46 -1.31
N VAL A 140 -7.30 -21.83 -2.36
CA VAL A 140 -6.22 -22.40 -3.17
C VAL A 140 -4.98 -22.70 -2.32
N ALA A 141 -4.58 -21.77 -1.44
CA ALA A 141 -3.41 -21.98 -0.58
C ALA A 141 -3.62 -23.12 0.44
N PHE A 142 -4.81 -23.21 1.05
CA PHE A 142 -5.14 -24.32 1.96
C PHE A 142 -5.22 -25.67 1.25
N ASP A 143 -5.73 -25.71 0.01
CA ASP A 143 -5.73 -26.93 -0.81
C ASP A 143 -4.30 -27.37 -1.15
N LEU A 144 -3.41 -26.42 -1.47
CA LEU A 144 -2.00 -26.70 -1.68
C LEU A 144 -1.32 -27.18 -0.40
N GLN A 145 -1.57 -26.54 0.75
CA GLN A 145 -1.07 -26.98 2.05
C GLN A 145 -1.47 -28.43 2.34
N LYS A 146 -2.74 -28.79 2.11
CA LYS A 146 -3.24 -30.16 2.22
C LYS A 146 -2.50 -31.12 1.29
N SER A 147 -2.34 -30.75 0.01
CA SER A 147 -1.66 -31.60 -0.97
C SER A 147 -0.18 -31.83 -0.64
N ILE A 148 0.48 -30.85 -0.01
CA ILE A 148 1.89 -30.95 0.38
C ILE A 148 2.03 -31.80 1.65
N GLY A 149 1.10 -31.67 2.60
CA GLY A 149 1.02 -32.53 3.79
C GLY A 149 2.19 -32.41 4.77
N LYS A 150 3.07 -31.41 4.61
CA LYS A 150 4.24 -31.24 5.50
C LYS A 150 3.78 -30.67 6.84
N GLN A 151 4.33 -31.21 7.92
CA GLN A 151 3.98 -30.87 9.30
C GLN A 151 5.18 -30.33 10.08
N ASP A 152 4.94 -29.40 11.00
CA ASP A 152 5.87 -29.03 12.07
C ASP A 152 5.48 -29.72 13.39
N TYR A 153 6.11 -30.86 13.68
CA TYR A 153 5.85 -31.63 14.90
C TYR A 153 6.48 -31.02 16.16
N ARG A 154 7.39 -30.04 16.05
CA ARG A 154 8.20 -29.56 17.18
C ARG A 154 7.40 -28.77 18.21
N LYS A 155 6.28 -28.15 17.81
CA LYS A 155 5.49 -27.26 18.66
C LYS A 155 4.11 -27.80 19.02
N GLY A 156 3.80 -29.05 18.68
CA GLY A 156 2.46 -29.61 18.87
C GLY A 156 1.36 -28.99 17.99
N ASN A 157 1.70 -28.03 17.13
CA ASN A 157 0.79 -27.33 16.22
C ASN A 157 0.65 -28.04 14.86
N TYR A 158 0.77 -29.37 14.85
CA TYR A 158 0.56 -30.16 13.63
C TYR A 158 -0.94 -30.32 13.36
N ILE A 159 -1.29 -30.41 12.09
CA ILE A 159 -2.67 -30.61 11.63
C ILE A 159 -3.06 -32.06 11.94
N LYS A 160 -4.10 -32.21 12.76
CA LYS A 160 -4.60 -33.53 13.18
C LYS A 160 -5.61 -34.11 12.19
N ASP A 161 -6.34 -33.26 11.47
CA ASP A 161 -7.41 -33.66 10.58
C ASP A 161 -7.50 -32.77 9.33
N TYR A 162 -7.22 -33.37 8.18
CA TYR A 162 -7.34 -32.71 6.87
C TYR A 162 -8.74 -32.87 6.24
N SER A 163 -9.66 -33.56 6.92
CA SER A 163 -11.06 -33.71 6.54
C SER A 163 -11.98 -32.68 7.21
N ALA A 164 -11.42 -31.80 8.05
CA ALA A 164 -12.12 -30.69 8.70
C ALA A 164 -11.73 -29.33 8.08
N PRO A 165 -12.47 -28.25 8.35
CA PRO A 165 -12.04 -26.89 8.06
C PRO A 165 -10.64 -26.58 8.62
N PRO A 166 -9.82 -25.76 7.91
CA PRO A 166 -10.09 -25.04 6.66
C PRO A 166 -9.87 -25.87 5.37
N PHE A 167 -9.69 -27.19 5.48
CA PHE A 167 -9.34 -28.08 4.35
C PHE A 167 -10.55 -28.71 3.66
N VAL A 168 -11.70 -28.67 4.33
CA VAL A 168 -13.01 -29.03 3.80
C VAL A 168 -13.95 -27.87 4.13
N ARG A 169 -14.72 -27.42 3.14
CA ARG A 169 -15.45 -26.15 3.20
C ARG A 169 -16.92 -26.41 2.97
N ASP A 170 -17.76 -25.87 3.84
CA ASP A 170 -19.18 -25.66 3.52
C ASP A 170 -19.30 -24.29 2.85
N THR A 171 -19.58 -24.28 1.55
CA THR A 171 -19.68 -23.04 0.78
C THR A 171 -20.90 -22.19 1.16
N ASN A 172 -21.86 -22.75 1.92
CA ASN A 172 -23.04 -22.03 2.37
C ASN A 172 -22.84 -21.36 3.74
N MET A 173 -21.89 -21.84 4.55
CA MET A 173 -21.59 -21.33 5.89
C MET A 173 -20.07 -21.30 6.11
N ILE A 174 -19.44 -20.27 5.54
CA ILE A 174 -17.99 -20.08 5.67
C ILE A 174 -17.70 -19.20 6.88
N ASP A 175 -17.02 -19.76 7.90
CA ASP A 175 -16.33 -18.96 8.90
C ASP A 175 -15.02 -18.41 8.33
N ILE A 176 -15.04 -17.14 7.93
CA ILE A 176 -13.88 -16.46 7.32
C ILE A 176 -12.65 -16.43 8.23
N LYS A 177 -12.82 -16.54 9.56
CA LYS A 177 -11.71 -16.53 10.52
C LYS A 177 -10.83 -17.78 10.42
N MET A 178 -11.37 -18.87 9.87
CA MET A 178 -10.60 -20.10 9.62
C MET A 178 -9.67 -19.99 8.41
N TYR A 179 -9.90 -19.02 7.52
CA TYR A 179 -9.18 -18.84 6.25
C TYR A 179 -8.28 -17.61 6.26
N LYS A 180 -7.58 -17.41 7.37
CA LYS A 180 -6.71 -16.25 7.54
C LYS A 180 -5.45 -16.32 6.68
N LEU A 181 -4.98 -15.16 6.23
CA LEU A 181 -3.65 -15.00 5.62
C LEU A 181 -2.71 -14.39 6.64
N HIS A 182 -1.58 -15.04 6.90
CA HIS A 182 -0.48 -14.43 7.65
C HIS A 182 0.31 -13.49 6.73
N CYS A 183 0.52 -12.24 7.12
CA CYS A 183 1.33 -11.28 6.37
C CYS A 183 2.53 -10.91 7.23
N GLU A 184 3.74 -11.21 6.76
CA GLU A 184 4.99 -10.99 7.49
C GLU A 184 5.92 -10.02 6.72
N LEU A 185 6.63 -9.19 7.47
CA LEU A 185 7.76 -8.39 7.01
C LEU A 185 8.76 -8.23 8.15
N THR A 186 10.06 -8.36 7.86
CA THR A 186 11.13 -7.88 8.74
C THR A 186 11.62 -6.50 8.27
N PRO A 187 11.20 -5.38 8.91
CA PRO A 187 11.77 -4.08 8.60
C PRO A 187 13.19 -3.94 9.13
N SER A 188 14.00 -3.11 8.46
CA SER A 188 15.37 -2.82 8.88
C SER A 188 15.39 -2.23 10.30
N GLY A 189 16.31 -2.76 11.13
CA GLY A 189 16.43 -2.40 12.54
C GLY A 189 16.58 -0.90 12.78
N SER A 190 17.28 -0.19 11.89
CA SER A 190 17.54 1.25 12.00
C SER A 190 16.29 2.13 11.87
N PHE A 191 15.18 1.59 11.36
CA PHE A 191 13.95 2.35 11.14
C PHE A 191 12.81 1.97 12.08
N ARG A 192 12.94 0.94 12.91
CA ARG A 192 11.82 0.40 13.70
C ARG A 192 11.21 1.44 14.63
N GLU A 193 12.02 2.17 15.38
CA GLU A 193 11.53 3.23 16.29
C GLU A 193 10.75 4.31 15.54
N GLN A 194 11.29 4.79 14.41
CA GLN A 194 10.63 5.81 13.59
C GLN A 194 9.32 5.28 12.98
N LEU A 195 9.29 4.02 12.53
CA LEU A 195 8.07 3.37 12.05
C LEU A 195 7.02 3.27 13.16
N ASN A 196 7.43 2.86 14.36
CA ASN A 196 6.56 2.72 15.53
C ASN A 196 5.91 4.04 15.95
N GLU A 197 6.62 5.15 15.77
CA GLU A 197 6.12 6.48 16.10
C GLU A 197 5.24 7.06 14.99
N LYS A 198 5.68 6.93 13.74
CA LYS A 198 5.12 7.71 12.62
C LYS A 198 4.22 6.93 11.67
N PHE A 199 4.29 5.59 11.65
CA PHE A 199 3.63 4.79 10.61
C PHE A 199 2.78 3.64 11.16
N TYR A 200 3.37 2.60 11.74
CA TYR A 200 2.64 1.51 12.41
C TYR A 200 3.47 0.92 13.55
N PRO A 201 2.84 0.28 14.56
CA PRO A 201 3.56 -0.28 15.71
C PRO A 201 4.57 -1.37 15.32
N THR A 202 5.83 -1.19 15.68
CA THR A 202 6.90 -2.18 15.43
C THR A 202 7.55 -2.68 16.71
N LEU A 203 7.48 -2.00 17.85
CA LEU A 203 8.25 -2.38 19.05
C LEU A 203 7.47 -3.37 19.93
N HIS A 204 8.11 -4.28 20.67
CA HIS A 204 7.37 -5.35 21.39
C HIS A 204 6.44 -4.77 22.46
N ASP A 205 6.89 -3.70 23.10
CA ASP A 205 6.21 -2.86 24.10
C ASP A 205 5.53 -1.63 23.47
N GLY A 206 5.48 -1.55 22.14
CA GLY A 206 4.80 -0.45 21.45
C GLY A 206 3.28 -0.58 21.53
N ARG A 207 2.60 0.53 21.23
CA ARG A 207 1.13 0.66 21.28
C ARG A 207 0.41 -0.39 20.45
N ASP A 208 -0.75 -0.86 20.91
CA ASP A 208 -1.65 -1.65 20.06
C ASP A 208 -2.16 -0.81 18.88
N LEU A 209 -2.74 -1.46 17.85
CA LEU A 209 -3.24 -0.76 16.66
C LEU A 209 -4.24 0.34 17.04
N LYS A 210 -5.19 0.06 17.93
CA LYS A 210 -6.19 1.04 18.39
C LYS A 210 -5.59 2.31 19.02
N ASP A 211 -4.42 2.19 19.65
CA ASP A 211 -3.75 3.27 20.37
C ASP A 211 -2.72 4.00 19.50
N HIS A 212 -2.48 3.50 18.29
CA HIS A 212 -1.57 4.10 17.33
C HIS A 212 -2.31 5.17 16.50
N PRO A 213 -1.73 6.38 16.35
CA PRO A 213 -2.43 7.55 15.78
C PRO A 213 -2.88 7.40 14.32
N ASN A 214 -2.44 6.36 13.63
CA ASN A 214 -2.76 6.12 12.22
C ASN A 214 -3.87 5.07 11.99
N PHE A 215 -4.40 4.43 13.03
CA PHE A 215 -5.38 3.34 12.87
C PHE A 215 -6.74 3.65 13.50
N GLY A 216 -6.77 4.08 14.76
CA GLY A 216 -8.02 4.41 15.46
C GLY A 216 -8.92 3.20 15.81
N THR A 217 -8.53 1.97 15.44
CA THR A 217 -9.25 0.73 15.74
C THR A 217 -8.27 -0.44 15.94
N GLU A 218 -8.70 -1.46 16.69
CA GLU A 218 -7.94 -2.70 16.91
C GLU A 218 -7.95 -3.61 15.68
N TYR A 219 -8.98 -3.50 14.85
CA TYR A 219 -9.23 -4.38 13.70
C TYR A 219 -9.35 -3.58 12.40
N PRO A 220 -8.31 -2.83 11.97
CA PRO A 220 -8.37 -2.07 10.74
C PRO A 220 -8.42 -2.98 9.51
N SER A 221 -9.06 -2.52 8.45
CA SER A 221 -8.86 -3.10 7.12
C SER A 221 -7.52 -2.63 6.54
N LEU A 222 -6.77 -3.55 5.96
CA LEU A 222 -5.46 -3.31 5.38
C LEU A 222 -5.36 -3.95 3.98
N GLY A 223 -4.61 -3.30 3.10
CA GLY A 223 -4.17 -3.87 1.84
C GLY A 223 -2.68 -4.16 1.85
N PHE A 224 -2.31 -5.28 1.23
CA PHE A 224 -0.93 -5.74 1.09
C PHE A 224 -0.65 -6.22 -0.32
N TYR A 225 0.62 -6.08 -0.74
CA TYR A 225 1.11 -6.65 -2.00
C TYR A 225 2.50 -7.23 -1.80
N GLY A 226 2.69 -8.48 -2.23
CA GLY A 226 3.97 -9.17 -2.03
C GLY A 226 3.94 -10.63 -2.46
N THR A 227 4.88 -11.41 -1.93
CA THR A 227 5.04 -12.82 -2.32
C THR A 227 4.05 -13.72 -1.59
N TRP A 228 3.09 -14.29 -2.32
CA TRP A 228 2.15 -15.26 -1.76
C TRP A 228 2.76 -16.66 -1.72
N CYS A 229 2.96 -17.18 -0.53
CA CYS A 229 3.69 -18.42 -0.29
C CYS A 229 3.05 -19.29 0.80
N LEU A 230 3.65 -20.47 0.99
CA LEU A 230 3.40 -21.37 2.09
C LEU A 230 4.69 -21.47 2.93
N ASP A 231 4.60 -21.16 4.22
CA ASP A 231 5.71 -21.37 5.14
C ASP A 231 5.81 -22.84 5.55
N CYS A 232 6.61 -23.59 4.79
CA CYS A 232 6.83 -25.00 5.05
C CYS A 232 7.80 -25.26 6.23
N ASN A 233 8.13 -24.23 7.02
CA ASN A 233 8.74 -24.36 8.34
C ASN A 233 7.70 -24.61 9.43
N HIS A 234 6.48 -24.13 9.20
CA HIS A 234 5.35 -24.14 10.13
C HIS A 234 4.13 -24.79 9.49
N SER A 235 4.29 -26.07 9.10
CA SER A 235 3.23 -26.88 8.48
C SER A 235 2.69 -26.35 7.14
N CYS A 236 3.50 -25.59 6.39
CA CYS A 236 3.12 -24.99 5.10
C CYS A 236 1.88 -24.09 5.19
N HIS A 237 1.74 -23.30 6.26
CA HIS A 237 0.59 -22.39 6.38
C HIS A 237 0.64 -21.29 5.30
N PRO A 238 -0.51 -20.82 4.79
CA PRO A 238 -0.57 -19.70 3.87
C PRO A 238 0.02 -18.41 4.47
N GLU A 239 0.82 -17.72 3.67
CA GLU A 239 1.51 -16.49 4.07
C GLU A 239 1.71 -15.54 2.88
N LEU A 240 1.76 -14.24 3.15
CA LEU A 240 2.29 -13.21 2.28
C LEU A 240 3.60 -12.70 2.88
N HIS A 241 4.75 -13.21 2.41
CA HIS A 241 6.07 -12.88 2.96
C HIS A 241 7.16 -12.83 1.89
N PRO A 242 7.84 -11.69 1.73
CA PRO A 242 7.48 -10.39 2.28
C PRO A 242 6.24 -9.79 1.65
N TYR A 243 5.46 -9.07 2.45
CA TYR A 243 4.67 -7.96 1.91
C TYR A 243 5.59 -6.76 1.70
N GLU A 244 5.53 -6.15 0.53
CA GLU A 244 6.41 -5.05 0.15
C GLU A 244 5.64 -3.74 0.05
N TRP A 245 4.40 -3.77 -0.45
CA TRP A 245 3.46 -2.67 -0.22
C TRP A 245 2.49 -3.01 0.88
N ILE A 246 2.20 -2.01 1.72
CA ILE A 246 1.08 -1.97 2.67
C ILE A 246 0.35 -0.64 2.50
N TRP A 247 -0.97 -0.65 2.59
CA TRP A 247 -1.78 0.57 2.60
C TRP A 247 -3.07 0.40 3.40
N TRP A 248 -3.62 1.52 3.87
CA TRP A 248 -4.97 1.58 4.42
C TRP A 248 -5.53 2.99 4.36
N LEU A 249 -6.83 3.08 4.60
CA LEU A 249 -7.54 4.32 4.79
C LEU A 249 -7.67 4.54 6.29
N HIS A 250 -7.20 5.69 6.79
CA HIS A 250 -7.43 6.10 8.16
C HIS A 250 -8.88 6.58 8.29
N THR A 251 -9.65 5.87 9.10
CA THR A 251 -11.08 6.16 9.34
C THR A 251 -11.35 6.03 10.82
N GLU A 252 -12.10 6.99 11.37
CA GLU A 252 -12.53 6.96 12.77
C GLU A 252 -14.05 7.01 12.87
N GLU A 253 -14.62 6.28 13.84
CA GLU A 253 -16.07 6.23 14.06
C GLU A 253 -16.69 7.61 14.34
N LYS A 254 -15.92 8.58 14.81
CA LYS A 254 -16.41 9.93 15.13
C LYS A 254 -16.20 10.93 14.00
N ASP A 255 -15.51 10.55 12.93
CA ASP A 255 -15.25 11.43 11.79
C ASP A 255 -16.38 11.33 10.76
N SER A 256 -17.22 12.36 10.69
CA SER A 256 -18.32 12.46 9.73
C SER A 256 -17.89 13.06 8.38
N THR A 257 -16.62 13.43 8.21
CA THR A 257 -16.14 14.03 6.97
C THR A 257 -16.03 13.00 5.84
N LYS A 258 -15.95 13.53 4.61
CA LYS A 258 -15.66 12.76 3.39
C LYS A 258 -14.21 12.90 2.94
N ASN A 259 -13.35 13.51 3.76
CA ASN A 259 -11.93 13.62 3.44
C ASN A 259 -11.29 12.24 3.56
N ARG A 260 -10.28 11.97 2.72
CA ARG A 260 -9.61 10.66 2.70
C ARG A 260 -8.16 10.81 3.10
N GLU A 261 -7.79 10.12 4.16
CA GLU A 261 -6.40 10.00 4.58
C GLU A 261 -5.91 8.58 4.30
N TRP A 262 -4.99 8.46 3.35
CA TRP A 262 -4.36 7.20 3.00
C TRP A 262 -2.99 7.11 3.64
N LEU A 263 -2.69 5.96 4.25
CA LEU A 263 -1.34 5.61 4.63
C LEU A 263 -0.82 4.52 3.70
N LEU A 264 0.43 4.68 3.26
CA LEU A 264 1.08 3.74 2.35
C LEU A 264 2.55 3.60 2.67
N GLY A 265 3.08 2.41 2.45
CA GLY A 265 4.49 2.12 2.66
C GLY A 265 5.01 1.08 1.69
N LEU A 266 6.19 1.37 1.12
CA LEU A 266 7.00 0.45 0.34
C LEU A 266 8.18 0.00 1.21
N PHE A 267 8.40 -1.32 1.30
CA PHE A 267 9.39 -1.93 2.16
C PHE A 267 10.23 -2.96 1.41
N HIS A 268 11.52 -2.98 1.75
CA HIS A 268 12.43 -4.07 1.48
C HIS A 268 12.52 -4.97 2.72
N GLU A 269 12.40 -6.27 2.48
CA GLU A 269 12.59 -7.31 3.47
C GLU A 269 14.06 -7.42 3.92
N SER A 270 14.32 -7.09 5.18
CA SER A 270 15.68 -7.06 5.73
C SER A 270 16.21 -8.43 6.15
N SER A 271 15.35 -9.45 6.27
CA SER A 271 15.74 -10.82 6.56
C SER A 271 16.64 -11.38 5.46
N ASN A 272 17.69 -12.07 5.88
CA ASN A 272 18.59 -12.78 4.99
C ASN A 272 17.94 -13.99 4.28
N ARG A 273 16.73 -14.39 4.68
CA ARG A 273 16.00 -15.57 4.17
C ARG A 273 15.25 -15.29 2.87
N MET A 274 14.82 -14.05 2.65
CA MET A 274 13.92 -13.67 1.56
C MET A 274 14.57 -12.83 0.46
N LYS A 275 15.91 -12.70 0.47
CA LYS A 275 16.73 -11.91 -0.49
C LYS A 275 16.49 -12.18 -1.99
N LYS A 276 15.77 -13.24 -2.32
CA LYS A 276 15.47 -13.68 -3.69
C LYS A 276 14.02 -13.42 -4.09
N TRP A 277 13.18 -13.01 -3.13
CA TRP A 277 11.78 -12.65 -3.32
C TRP A 277 11.55 -11.15 -3.12
N SER A 278 12.42 -10.49 -2.36
CA SER A 278 12.54 -9.03 -2.27
C SER A 278 13.99 -8.64 -2.52
N THR A 279 14.21 -7.67 -3.40
CA THR A 279 15.53 -7.29 -3.89
C THR A 279 15.69 -5.78 -3.80
N SER A 280 16.76 -5.33 -3.14
CA SER A 280 17.07 -3.91 -3.05
C SER A 280 17.74 -3.36 -4.34
N PRO A 281 17.44 -2.11 -4.72
CA PRO A 281 16.33 -1.28 -4.26
C PRO A 281 14.98 -1.83 -4.73
N GLU A 282 13.94 -1.55 -3.93
CA GLU A 282 12.55 -1.76 -4.29
C GLU A 282 12.06 -0.56 -5.10
N THR A 283 11.63 -0.81 -6.33
CA THR A 283 11.03 0.20 -7.21
C THR A 283 9.57 -0.13 -7.45
N GLY A 284 8.69 0.76 -7.03
CA GLY A 284 7.25 0.54 -7.08
C GLY A 284 6.45 1.78 -7.44
N SER A 285 5.20 1.54 -7.82
CA SER A 285 4.18 2.56 -8.00
C SER A 285 2.89 2.10 -7.33
N ILE A 286 2.14 3.01 -6.72
CA ILE A 286 0.85 2.72 -6.12
C ILE A 286 -0.18 3.75 -6.59
N ALA A 287 -1.28 3.26 -7.17
CA ALA A 287 -2.38 4.08 -7.64
C ALA A 287 -3.46 4.18 -6.56
N ILE A 288 -3.65 5.37 -5.99
CA ILE A 288 -4.65 5.65 -4.97
C ILE A 288 -5.89 6.26 -5.63
N PRO A 289 -7.09 5.70 -5.43
CA PRO A 289 -8.29 6.20 -6.07
C PRO A 289 -8.76 7.50 -5.41
N PHE A 290 -9.35 8.40 -6.20
CA PHE A 290 -10.03 9.60 -5.69
C PHE A 290 -11.32 9.87 -6.46
N VAL A 291 -12.24 10.58 -5.81
CA VAL A 291 -13.48 11.11 -6.41
C VAL A 291 -13.72 12.52 -5.90
N ILE A 292 -14.16 13.40 -6.79
CA ILE A 292 -14.61 14.76 -6.49
C ILE A 292 -16.10 14.82 -6.86
N GLU A 293 -16.96 15.15 -5.87
CA GLU A 293 -18.36 15.51 -6.11
C GLU A 293 -18.46 16.93 -6.63
N ASN A 294 -19.52 17.25 -7.37
CA ASN A 294 -19.78 18.60 -7.87
C ASN A 294 -18.61 19.18 -8.68
N ALA A 295 -18.00 18.33 -9.51
CA ALA A 295 -16.82 18.65 -10.30
C ALA A 295 -17.01 19.86 -11.25
N SER A 296 -18.24 20.27 -11.56
CA SER A 296 -18.48 21.52 -12.32
C SER A 296 -18.40 22.80 -11.49
N ASP A 297 -18.30 22.73 -10.16
CA ASP A 297 -18.20 23.90 -9.29
C ASP A 297 -16.77 24.46 -9.34
N THR A 298 -16.59 25.53 -10.12
CA THR A 298 -15.29 26.18 -10.32
C THR A 298 -14.74 26.86 -9.06
N ASN A 299 -15.56 26.99 -8.01
CA ASN A 299 -15.16 27.51 -6.71
C ASN A 299 -14.58 26.41 -5.82
N GLN A 300 -14.55 25.15 -6.24
CA GLN A 300 -13.92 24.06 -5.48
C GLN A 300 -12.48 23.82 -5.94
N VAL A 301 -11.62 23.50 -4.98
CA VAL A 301 -10.25 23.04 -5.21
C VAL A 301 -10.04 21.72 -4.49
N LEU A 302 -9.59 20.71 -5.22
CA LEU A 302 -9.10 19.47 -4.62
C LEU A 302 -7.70 19.72 -4.03
N LYS A 303 -7.57 19.61 -2.73
CA LYS A 303 -6.27 19.66 -2.04
C LYS A 303 -5.78 18.24 -1.77
N ILE A 304 -4.56 17.97 -2.18
CA ILE A 304 -3.85 16.72 -1.95
C ILE A 304 -2.60 17.06 -1.14
N LYS A 305 -2.57 16.70 0.13
CA LYS A 305 -1.39 16.88 0.99
C LYS A 305 -0.65 15.57 1.14
N ILE A 306 0.66 15.61 0.97
CA ILE A 306 1.53 14.45 1.03
C ILE A 306 2.55 14.69 2.14
N ASP A 307 2.42 13.94 3.21
CA ASP A 307 3.38 13.92 4.30
C ASP A 307 4.34 12.75 4.10
N HIS A 308 5.62 13.05 3.89
CA HIS A 308 6.68 12.04 3.95
C HIS A 308 6.97 11.70 5.41
N LEU A 309 6.85 10.42 5.78
CA LEU A 309 6.88 9.99 7.18
C LEU A 309 8.24 9.39 7.58
N VAL A 310 8.55 8.18 7.10
CA VAL A 310 9.84 7.51 7.31
C VAL A 310 10.45 7.22 5.95
N ILE A 311 11.71 7.64 5.79
CA ILE A 311 12.40 7.65 4.49
C ILE A 311 13.74 6.94 4.65
N GLY A 312 13.92 5.85 3.91
CA GLY A 312 15.21 5.19 3.74
C GLY A 312 16.04 5.83 2.63
N GLN A 313 17.13 5.17 2.23
CA GLN A 313 17.95 5.69 1.14
C GLN A 313 17.27 5.49 -0.22
N PHE A 314 17.06 6.57 -0.99
CA PHE A 314 16.60 6.47 -2.38
C PHE A 314 17.68 5.90 -3.31
N ASP A 315 17.27 5.18 -4.35
CA ASP A 315 18.15 4.76 -5.44
C ASP A 315 17.69 5.34 -6.79
N PHE A 316 18.39 6.39 -7.20
CA PHE A 316 18.12 7.15 -8.43
C PHE A 316 18.68 6.47 -9.70
N LYS A 317 19.52 5.43 -9.57
CA LYS A 317 20.26 4.83 -10.71
C LYS A 317 19.49 3.69 -11.38
N LYS A 318 18.55 3.04 -10.69
CA LYS A 318 17.67 2.00 -11.24
C LYS A 318 16.32 2.61 -11.66
N LYS A 319 16.22 3.14 -12.90
CA LYS A 319 14.91 3.47 -13.50
C LYS A 319 14.31 2.23 -14.17
N LYS A 320 13.16 1.73 -13.69
CA LYS A 320 12.36 0.70 -14.40
C LYS A 320 10.86 0.99 -14.54
N ILE A 321 10.32 2.07 -13.97
CA ILE A 321 8.96 2.50 -14.29
C ILE A 321 9.09 3.72 -15.20
N LYS A 322 8.83 3.53 -16.50
CA LYS A 322 8.67 4.67 -17.43
C LYS A 322 7.36 5.35 -17.07
N LEU A 323 7.45 6.58 -16.58
CA LEU A 323 6.30 7.41 -16.28
C LEU A 323 6.26 8.53 -17.31
N GLU A 324 5.18 8.56 -18.08
CA GLU A 324 4.84 9.73 -18.91
C GLU A 324 4.08 10.72 -18.03
N ASN A 325 4.37 12.02 -18.18
CA ASN A 325 3.69 13.11 -17.46
C ASN A 325 3.78 13.01 -15.92
N SER A 326 4.94 12.64 -15.38
CA SER A 326 5.19 12.62 -13.94
C SER A 326 5.86 13.90 -13.45
N PHE A 327 5.55 14.26 -12.20
CA PHE A 327 6.09 15.39 -11.47
C PHE A 327 6.95 14.91 -10.32
N SER A 328 8.00 15.65 -9.98
CA SER A 328 8.88 15.35 -8.85
C SER A 328 8.46 16.11 -7.60
N SER A 329 8.67 15.50 -6.43
CA SER A 329 8.50 16.15 -5.12
C SER A 329 9.57 17.22 -4.80
N SER A 330 10.14 17.86 -5.82
CA SER A 330 11.14 18.93 -5.70
C SER A 330 10.51 20.28 -5.39
N GLU A 331 9.25 20.46 -5.78
CA GLU A 331 8.45 21.63 -5.44
C GLU A 331 7.59 21.36 -4.20
N LYS A 332 7.44 22.37 -3.35
CA LYS A 332 6.61 22.23 -2.14
C LYS A 332 5.12 22.22 -2.47
N THR A 333 4.72 22.96 -3.50
CA THR A 333 3.33 23.12 -3.93
C THR A 333 3.26 23.14 -5.45
N GLU A 334 2.34 22.37 -6.01
CA GLU A 334 2.05 22.38 -7.44
C GLU A 334 0.56 22.58 -7.72
N ALA A 335 0.28 23.47 -8.67
CA ALA A 335 -1.06 23.75 -9.15
C ALA A 335 -1.39 22.86 -10.35
N ILE A 336 -2.48 22.11 -10.25
CA ILE A 336 -2.97 21.17 -11.26
C ILE A 336 -4.32 21.66 -11.78
N ILE A 337 -4.51 21.52 -13.09
CA ILE A 337 -5.76 21.78 -13.78
C ILE A 337 -6.22 20.49 -14.47
N PHE A 338 -7.46 20.08 -14.20
CA PHE A 338 -8.16 19.09 -15.02
C PHE A 338 -9.08 19.83 -15.99
N MET A 339 -8.85 19.67 -17.29
CA MET A 339 -9.72 20.23 -18.34
C MET A 339 -10.72 19.19 -18.83
N ILE A 340 -12.00 19.53 -18.79
CA ILE A 340 -13.14 18.71 -19.19
C ILE A 340 -13.92 19.49 -20.26
N GLY A 341 -13.51 19.34 -21.52
CA GLY A 341 -13.97 20.25 -22.58
C GLY A 341 -13.55 21.69 -22.25
N GLU A 342 -14.53 22.59 -22.08
CA GLU A 342 -14.30 23.99 -21.67
C GLU A 342 -14.29 24.19 -20.15
N LYS A 343 -14.64 23.16 -19.36
CA LYS A 343 -14.67 23.25 -17.89
C LYS A 343 -13.28 23.01 -17.30
N VAL A 344 -13.00 23.70 -16.21
CA VAL A 344 -11.71 23.62 -15.50
C VAL A 344 -11.96 23.28 -14.04
N ILE A 345 -11.27 22.24 -13.56
CA ILE A 345 -11.21 21.87 -12.14
C ILE A 345 -9.82 22.11 -11.64
N HIS A 346 -9.71 22.78 -10.50
CA HIS A 346 -8.41 23.07 -9.89
C HIS A 346 -8.09 22.03 -8.82
N ALA A 347 -6.84 21.62 -8.81
CA ALA A 347 -6.26 20.85 -7.73
C ALA A 347 -4.92 21.44 -7.30
N GLU A 348 -4.54 21.15 -6.07
CA GLU A 348 -3.27 21.59 -5.48
C GLU A 348 -2.63 20.39 -4.78
N VAL A 349 -1.39 20.08 -5.16
CA VAL A 349 -0.57 19.06 -4.50
C VAL A 349 0.42 19.78 -3.60
N GLN A 350 0.44 19.43 -2.32
CA GLN A 350 1.32 20.03 -1.31
C GLN A 350 2.14 18.97 -0.61
N PHE A 351 3.44 19.21 -0.46
CA PHE A 351 4.35 18.35 0.29
C PHE A 351 4.71 18.99 1.64
N ASN A 352 4.81 18.20 2.70
CA ASN A 352 5.29 18.69 4.00
C ASN A 352 6.76 19.15 3.94
N GLN A 353 7.55 18.51 3.09
CA GLN A 353 8.93 18.85 2.80
C GLN A 353 9.26 18.50 1.35
N THR A 354 10.20 19.22 0.74
CA THR A 354 10.74 18.83 -0.56
C THR A 354 11.72 17.67 -0.39
N LEU A 355 11.79 16.80 -1.40
CA LEU A 355 12.82 15.75 -1.47
C LEU A 355 13.77 16.06 -2.62
N MET A 356 14.99 15.51 -2.55
CA MET A 356 15.94 15.61 -3.66
C MET A 356 15.34 15.05 -4.95
N GLU A 357 15.72 15.65 -6.08
CA GLU A 357 15.12 15.45 -7.41
C GLU A 357 14.84 13.97 -7.74
N ASP A 358 13.63 13.70 -8.29
CA ASP A 358 13.11 12.38 -8.67
C ASP A 358 12.97 11.31 -7.55
N ALA A 359 13.16 11.65 -6.26
CA ALA A 359 13.01 10.67 -5.18
C ALA A 359 11.60 10.06 -5.11
N VAL A 360 10.60 10.91 -5.30
CA VAL A 360 9.19 10.53 -5.40
C VAL A 360 8.61 11.23 -6.61
N LEU A 361 8.01 10.43 -7.48
CA LEU A 361 7.29 10.89 -8.65
C LEU A 361 5.80 10.68 -8.47
N TYR A 362 4.99 11.62 -8.92
CA TYR A 362 3.54 11.48 -8.89
C TYR A 362 2.88 11.93 -10.19
N TYR A 363 1.69 11.40 -10.46
CA TYR A 363 0.90 11.73 -11.64
C TYR A 363 -0.55 11.27 -11.50
N PHE A 364 -1.44 11.85 -12.31
CA PHE A 364 -2.83 11.41 -12.40
C PHE A 364 -3.05 10.47 -13.59
N SER A 365 -3.93 9.49 -13.43
CA SER A 365 -4.24 8.53 -14.50
C SER A 365 -5.69 8.09 -14.47
N LYS A 366 -6.17 7.59 -15.63
CA LYS A 366 -7.55 7.09 -15.82
C LYS A 366 -8.61 8.08 -15.31
N LEU A 367 -8.40 9.35 -15.62
CA LEU A 367 -9.35 10.41 -15.28
C LEU A 367 -10.65 10.20 -16.05
N ASN A 368 -11.78 10.25 -15.34
CA ASN A 368 -13.12 10.06 -15.89
C ASN A 368 -14.08 11.10 -15.31
N TYR A 369 -14.83 11.78 -16.17
CA TYR A 369 -15.88 12.71 -15.76
C TYR A 369 -17.28 12.15 -16.07
N ASP A 370 -18.04 11.86 -15.02
CA ASP A 370 -19.43 11.43 -15.14
C ASP A 370 -20.35 12.66 -15.14
N SER A 371 -20.84 13.04 -16.32
CA SER A 371 -21.71 14.22 -16.47
C SER A 371 -23.09 14.05 -15.82
N SER A 372 -23.55 12.82 -15.62
CA SER A 372 -24.88 12.56 -15.03
C SER A 372 -24.90 12.79 -13.53
N THR A 373 -23.77 12.51 -12.86
CA THR A 373 -23.60 12.70 -11.41
C THR A 373 -22.68 13.86 -11.08
N ASN A 374 -22.13 14.53 -12.09
CA ASN A 374 -21.18 15.63 -11.97
C ASN A 374 -19.95 15.26 -11.10
N MET A 375 -19.34 14.11 -11.39
CA MET A 375 -18.21 13.57 -10.62
C MET A 375 -16.96 13.47 -11.49
N LEU A 376 -15.81 13.88 -10.93
CA LEU A 376 -14.49 13.54 -11.48
C LEU A 376 -13.90 12.40 -10.66
N SER A 377 -13.45 11.33 -11.31
CA SER A 377 -12.82 10.18 -10.66
C SER A 377 -11.52 9.81 -11.37
N GLY A 378 -10.62 9.14 -10.67
CA GLY A 378 -9.38 8.64 -11.25
C GLY A 378 -8.40 8.16 -10.20
N TYR A 379 -7.14 8.05 -10.59
CA TYR A 379 -6.07 7.64 -9.69
C TYR A 379 -5.01 8.72 -9.55
N PHE A 380 -4.59 8.95 -8.30
CA PHE A 380 -3.37 9.64 -7.95
C PHE A 380 -2.28 8.60 -7.72
N ASN A 381 -1.22 8.63 -8.52
CA ASN A 381 -0.16 7.63 -8.47
C ASN A 381 1.05 8.21 -7.76
N ILE A 382 1.65 7.44 -6.86
CA ILE A 382 2.98 7.71 -6.29
C ILE A 382 3.94 6.62 -6.76
N SER A 383 5.12 7.00 -7.19
CA SER A 383 6.18 6.08 -7.59
C SER A 383 7.50 6.46 -6.95
N THR A 384 8.25 5.46 -6.50
CA THR A 384 9.54 5.68 -5.83
C THR A 384 10.46 4.46 -5.99
N SER A 385 11.75 4.67 -5.70
CA SER A 385 12.79 3.65 -5.69
C SER A 385 13.62 3.80 -4.42
N VAL A 386 13.55 2.84 -3.51
CA VAL A 386 14.18 2.89 -2.19
C VAL A 386 14.95 1.63 -1.86
N LYS A 387 16.05 1.79 -1.13
CA LYS A 387 16.86 0.65 -0.68
C LYS A 387 16.26 -0.10 0.50
N ASP A 388 15.61 0.63 1.40
CA ASP A 388 15.07 0.11 2.66
C ASP A 388 13.56 0.27 2.72
N LEU A 389 13.07 1.51 2.76
CA LEU A 389 11.65 1.79 2.81
C LEU A 389 11.31 3.23 2.43
N TYR A 390 10.05 3.46 2.12
CA TYR A 390 9.42 4.77 2.01
C TYR A 390 8.00 4.68 2.52
N THR A 391 7.61 5.57 3.43
CA THR A 391 6.23 5.68 3.90
C THR A 391 5.70 7.10 3.75
N SER A 392 4.40 7.21 3.48
CA SER A 392 3.73 8.51 3.38
C SER A 392 2.28 8.44 3.84
N ARG A 393 1.77 9.61 4.22
CA ARG A 393 0.35 9.88 4.38
C ARG A 393 -0.11 10.80 3.25
N ILE A 394 -1.21 10.47 2.58
CA ILE A 394 -1.84 11.31 1.56
C ILE A 394 -3.24 11.69 2.02
N PHE A 395 -3.49 12.99 2.14
CA PHE A 395 -4.78 13.54 2.52
C PHE A 395 -5.47 14.23 1.35
N PHE A 396 -6.65 13.75 0.98
CA PHE A 396 -7.52 14.35 -0.04
C PHE A 396 -8.66 15.10 0.64
N SER A 397 -8.83 16.38 0.29
CA SER A 397 -9.99 17.18 0.70
C SER A 397 -10.44 18.14 -0.39
N THR A 398 -11.71 18.51 -0.35
CA THR A 398 -12.26 19.55 -1.23
C THR A 398 -12.53 20.80 -0.41
N VAL A 399 -12.03 21.96 -0.87
CA VAL A 399 -12.20 23.24 -0.19
C VAL A 399 -12.76 24.29 -1.15
N GLN A 400 -13.45 25.30 -0.63
CA GLN A 400 -13.86 26.46 -1.42
C GLN A 400 -12.67 27.40 -1.64
N LYS A 401 -12.59 27.97 -2.85
CA LYS A 401 -11.73 29.11 -3.17
C LYS A 401 -12.20 30.30 -2.34
N ILE A 402 -11.28 30.90 -1.61
CA ILE A 402 -11.49 32.14 -0.85
C ILE A 402 -11.36 33.33 -1.79
#